data_AF-A0A1I3YQD4-F1
#
_entry.id   AF-A0A1I3YQD4-F1
#
_cell.length_a   1.000
_cell.length_b   1.000
_cell.length_c   1.000
_cell.angle_alpha   90.00
_cell.angle_beta   90.00
_cell.angle_gamma   90.00
#
_symmetry.space_group_name_H-M   'P 1'
#
loop_
_entity.id
_entity.type
_entity.pdbx_description
1 polymer ?
#
loop_
_entity_poly.entity_id
_entity_poly.type
_entity_poly.pdbx_seq_one_letter_code
_entity_poly.pdbx_strand_id
1 'polypeptide(L)'
;MSLISKTMTGIGWLIMVIAALMLFKAVGLFTVGTNVDGDGIGIHFLGMEINDRVPETEIPMYATQFLMYGSTTLLIALIMFVPALWYRFKVKRS
;
A
#
# COMPACT_ATOMS: atom_id res chain seq x y z
N MET A 1 13.46 -1.60 25.87
CA MET A 1 12.54 -1.26 24.76
C MET A 1 11.17 -0.93 25.36
N SER A 2 10.74 0.34 25.33
CA SER A 2 9.45 0.75 25.92
C SER A 2 8.27 0.12 25.16
N LEU A 3 7.14 -0.10 25.83
CA LEU A 3 5.93 -0.68 25.24
C LEU A 3 5.52 0.04 23.93
N ILE A 4 5.68 1.38 23.93
CA ILE A 4 5.40 2.27 22.80
C ILE A 4 6.23 1.92 21.56
N SER A 5 7.53 1.65 21.72
CA SER A 5 8.38 1.29 20.57
C SER A 5 8.02 -0.07 19.95
N LYS A 6 7.50 -1.01 20.74
CA LYS A 6 7.03 -2.31 20.24
C LYS A 6 5.73 -2.17 19.45
N THR A 7 4.77 -1.40 19.97
CA THR A 7 3.48 -1.18 19.30
C THR A 7 3.64 -0.39 17.99
N MET A 8 4.50 0.64 17.97
CA MET A 8 4.81 1.40 16.74
C MET A 8 5.42 0.51 15.64
N THR A 9 6.31 -0.42 16.02
CA THR A 9 6.90 -1.37 15.07
C THR A 9 5.86 -2.32 14.50
N GLY A 10 4.94 -2.82 15.34
CA GLY A 10 3.85 -3.70 14.91
C GLY A 10 2.88 -3.01 13.94
N ILE A 11 2.48 -1.76 14.25
CA ILE A 11 1.66 -0.93 13.36
C ILE A 11 2.38 -0.67 12.03
N GLY A 12 3.68 -0.39 12.07
CA GLY A 12 4.49 -0.21 10.86
C GLY A 12 4.47 -1.44 9.94
N TRP A 13 4.52 -2.65 10.49
CA TRP A 13 4.39 -3.88 9.70
C TRP A 13 3.02 -4.03 9.06
N LEU A 14 1.94 -3.74 9.79
CA LEU A 14 0.59 -3.77 9.25
C LEU A 14 0.41 -2.79 8.08
N ILE A 15 0.87 -1.55 8.26
CA ILE A 15 0.82 -0.51 7.22
C ILE A 15 1.63 -0.95 5.99
N MET A 16 2.78 -1.59 6.19
CA MET A 16 3.61 -2.11 5.09
C MET A 16 2.89 -3.18 4.26
N VAL A 17 2.15 -4.09 4.92
CA VAL A 17 1.33 -5.10 4.23
C VAL A 17 0.22 -4.43 3.42
N ILE A 18 -0.49 -3.45 4.01
CA ILE A 18 -1.54 -2.71 3.30
C ILE A 18 -0.96 -1.98 2.08
N ALA A 19 0.18 -1.31 2.23
CA ALA A 19 0.86 -0.63 1.14
C ALA A 19 1.26 -1.61 0.01
N ALA A 20 1.80 -2.77 0.36
CA ALA A 20 2.14 -3.80 -0.62
C ALA A 20 0.91 -4.30 -1.39
N LEU A 21 -0.23 -4.50 -0.71
CA LEU A 21 -1.49 -4.89 -1.36
C LEU A 21 -2.01 -3.79 -2.32
N MET A 22 -1.89 -2.52 -1.95
CA MET A 22 -2.26 -1.40 -2.84
C MET A 22 -1.39 -1.36 -4.09
N LEU A 23 -0.07 -1.53 -3.93
CA LEU A 23 0.87 -1.57 -5.05
C LEU A 23 0.62 -2.78 -5.95
N PHE A 24 0.32 -3.94 -5.37
CA PHE A 24 -0.07 -5.13 -6.13
C PHE A 24 -1.34 -4.89 -6.94
N LYS A 25 -2.35 -4.22 -6.36
CA LYS A 25 -3.57 -3.84 -7.07
C LYS A 25 -3.27 -2.86 -8.21
N ALA A 26 -2.39 -1.88 -8.00
CA ALA A 26 -1.97 -0.94 -9.04
C ALA A 26 -1.36 -1.67 -10.24
N VAL A 27 -0.41 -2.58 -9.99
CA VAL A 27 0.21 -3.41 -11.04
C VAL A 27 -0.85 -4.24 -11.75
N GLY A 28 -1.75 -4.88 -11.01
CA GLY A 28 -2.87 -5.65 -11.58
C GLY A 28 -3.73 -4.81 -12.55
N LEU A 29 -4.10 -3.59 -12.15
CA LEU A 29 -4.88 -2.70 -13.01
C LEU A 29 -4.08 -2.23 -14.23
N PHE A 30 -2.78 -1.96 -14.11
CA PHE A 30 -1.93 -1.65 -15.27
C PHE A 30 -1.76 -2.85 -16.21
N THR A 31 -1.74 -4.08 -15.69
CA THR A 31 -1.65 -5.29 -16.52
C THR A 31 -2.95 -5.59 -17.28
N VAL A 32 -4.11 -5.21 -16.72
CA VAL A 32 -5.38 -5.27 -17.46
C VAL A 32 -5.36 -4.26 -18.62
N GLY A 33 -4.85 -3.05 -18.37
CA GLY A 33 -4.70 -2.02 -19.40
C GLY A 33 -6.03 -1.72 -20.09
N THR A 34 -6.06 -1.92 -21.41
CA THR A 34 -7.21 -1.73 -22.30
C THR A 34 -7.95 -3.04 -22.61
N ASN A 35 -7.57 -4.15 -21.99
CA ASN A 35 -8.11 -5.46 -22.33
C ASN A 35 -9.24 -5.85 -21.37
N VAL A 36 -10.40 -5.24 -21.58
CA VAL A 36 -11.59 -5.40 -20.74
C VAL A 36 -12.76 -5.83 -21.60
N ASP A 37 -13.42 -6.93 -21.24
CA ASP A 37 -14.60 -7.41 -21.96
C ASP A 37 -15.85 -6.60 -21.56
N GLY A 38 -16.60 -6.10 -22.55
CA GLY A 38 -17.87 -5.37 -22.34
C GLY A 38 -17.69 -3.92 -21.86
N ASP A 39 -18.64 -3.40 -21.05
CA ASP A 39 -18.59 -1.99 -20.60
C ASP A 39 -17.76 -1.73 -19.31
N GLY A 40 -16.72 -2.54 -19.03
CA GLY A 40 -15.73 -2.27 -17.97
C GLY A 40 -15.60 -3.36 -16.89
N ILE A 41 -14.81 -3.06 -15.83
CA ILE A 41 -14.55 -3.97 -14.69
C ILE A 41 -14.93 -3.38 -13.34
N GLY A 42 -15.29 -4.26 -12.39
CA GLY A 42 -15.37 -3.91 -10.97
C GLY A 42 -13.99 -3.80 -10.33
N ILE A 43 -13.81 -2.77 -9.50
CA ILE A 43 -12.59 -2.57 -8.71
C ILE A 43 -12.89 -2.88 -7.25
N HIS A 44 -12.32 -3.99 -6.77
CA HIS A 44 -12.36 -4.39 -5.37
C HIS A 44 -10.98 -4.29 -4.71
N PHE A 45 -10.96 -3.94 -3.42
CA PHE A 45 -9.77 -3.88 -2.58
C PHE A 45 -10.08 -4.42 -1.18
N LEU A 46 -9.26 -5.34 -0.68
CA LEU A 46 -9.45 -5.99 0.63
C LEU A 46 -10.85 -6.61 0.83
N GLY A 47 -11.45 -7.15 -0.24
CA GLY A 47 -12.81 -7.71 -0.21
C GLY A 47 -13.92 -6.67 -0.19
N MET A 48 -13.60 -5.37 -0.20
CA MET A 48 -14.57 -4.30 -0.36
C MET A 48 -14.64 -3.85 -1.81
N GLU A 49 -15.85 -3.59 -2.28
CA GLU A 49 -16.09 -2.95 -3.55
C GLU A 49 -15.81 -1.45 -3.44
N ILE A 50 -14.96 -0.94 -4.32
CA ILE A 50 -14.71 0.50 -4.47
C ILE A 50 -15.65 1.07 -5.52
N ASN A 51 -15.76 0.36 -6.64
CA ASN A 51 -16.68 0.70 -7.71
C ASN A 51 -17.05 -0.59 -8.44
N ASP A 52 -18.35 -0.85 -8.56
CA ASP A 52 -18.92 -2.00 -9.27
C ASP A 52 -18.52 -2.01 -10.76
N ARG A 53 -18.38 -0.83 -11.36
CA ARG A 53 -18.11 -0.71 -12.80
C ARG A 53 -17.28 0.51 -13.15
N VAL A 54 -16.09 0.25 -13.66
CA VAL A 54 -15.14 1.26 -14.15
C VAL A 54 -14.94 1.04 -15.64
N PRO A 55 -15.23 2.04 -16.49
CA PRO A 55 -14.98 1.94 -17.93
C PRO A 55 -13.47 1.84 -18.20
N GLU A 56 -13.11 1.20 -19.30
CA GLU A 56 -11.71 0.96 -19.69
C GLU A 56 -10.84 2.22 -19.64
N THR A 57 -11.38 3.35 -20.10
CA THR A 57 -10.70 4.64 -20.15
C THR A 57 -10.32 5.17 -18.77
N GLU A 58 -10.99 4.73 -17.71
CA GLU A 58 -10.74 5.15 -16.33
C GLU A 58 -9.84 4.17 -15.56
N ILE A 59 -9.68 2.93 -16.01
CA ILE A 59 -8.83 1.91 -15.34
C ILE A 59 -7.41 2.44 -15.07
N PRO A 60 -6.71 3.10 -16.02
CA PRO A 60 -5.37 3.64 -15.76
C PRO A 60 -5.34 4.72 -14.67
N MET A 61 -6.43 5.49 -14.54
CA MET A 61 -6.56 6.51 -13.48
C MET A 61 -6.63 5.86 -12.10
N TYR A 62 -7.46 4.82 -11.94
CA TYR A 62 -7.51 4.04 -10.70
C TYR A 62 -6.18 3.35 -10.39
N ALA A 63 -5.52 2.78 -11.40
CA ALA A 63 -4.19 2.18 -11.24
C ALA A 63 -3.17 3.20 -10.70
N THR A 64 -3.18 4.42 -11.23
CA THR A 64 -2.31 5.52 -10.80
C THR A 64 -2.63 5.98 -9.37
N GLN A 65 -3.90 6.06 -9.00
CA GLN A 65 -4.30 6.38 -7.62
C GLN A 65 -3.82 5.33 -6.62
N PHE A 66 -4.02 4.03 -6.93
CA PHE A 66 -3.48 2.94 -6.10
C PHE A 66 -1.96 2.99 -5.98
N LEU A 67 -1.26 3.30 -7.08
CA LEU A 67 0.19 3.46 -7.08
C LEU A 67 0.63 4.64 -6.19
N MET A 68 -0.02 5.79 -6.34
CA MET A 68 0.31 7.02 -5.58
C MET A 68 0.06 6.83 -4.08
N TYR A 69 -1.14 6.36 -3.70
CA TYR A 69 -1.48 6.13 -2.30
C TYR A 69 -0.68 4.97 -1.70
N GLY A 70 -0.46 3.89 -2.44
CA GLY A 70 0.38 2.77 -2.01
C GLY A 70 1.82 3.19 -1.76
N SER A 71 2.41 3.97 -2.68
CA SER A 71 3.79 4.48 -2.53
C SER A 71 3.93 5.44 -1.36
N THR A 72 2.98 6.36 -1.19
CA THR A 72 2.95 7.30 -0.06
C THR A 72 2.83 6.55 1.27
N THR A 73 1.95 5.55 1.33
CA THR A 73 1.75 4.71 2.51
C THR A 73 2.99 3.88 2.85
N LEU A 74 3.68 3.35 1.83
CA LEU A 74 4.94 2.64 2.00
C LEU A 74 6.03 3.55 2.58
N LEU A 75 6.16 4.78 2.07
CA LEU A 75 7.12 5.76 2.60
C LEU A 75 6.85 6.08 4.07
N ILE A 76 5.59 6.30 4.43
CA ILE A 76 5.19 6.52 5.83
C ILE A 76 5.60 5.31 6.70
N ALA A 77 5.30 4.09 6.26
CA ALA A 77 5.68 2.88 6.98
C ALA A 77 7.20 2.81 7.19
N LEU A 78 8.00 3.06 6.16
CA LEU A 78 9.47 3.04 6.24
C LEU A 78 10.01 4.08 7.24
N ILE A 79 9.46 5.30 7.23
CA ILE A 79 9.84 6.36 8.17
C ILE A 79 9.59 5.94 9.62
N MET A 80 8.50 5.21 9.90
CA MET A 80 8.18 4.73 11.24
C MET A 80 9.22 3.75 11.82
N PHE A 81 10.01 3.09 10.98
CA PHE A 81 11.08 2.19 11.44
C PHE A 81 12.39 2.93 11.78
N VAL A 82 12.56 4.19 11.37
CA VAL A 82 13.80 4.96 11.62
C VAL A 82 14.14 5.08 13.11
N PRO A 83 13.19 5.43 14.02
CA PRO A 83 13.49 5.49 15.46
C PRO A 83 13.85 4.12 16.05
N ALA A 84 13.24 3.04 15.54
CA ALA A 84 13.52 1.69 15.98
C ALA A 84 14.94 1.23 15.57
N LEU A 85 15.37 1.57 14.35
CA LEU A 85 16.76 1.34 13.92
C LEU A 85 17.74 2.17 14.74
N TRP A 86 17.47 3.47 14.93
CA TRP A 86 18.35 4.36 15.69
C TRP A 86 18.59 3.85 17.12
N TYR A 87 17.53 3.43 17.82
CA TYR A 87 17.64 2.90 19.18
C TYR A 87 18.51 1.63 19.24
N ARG A 88 18.35 0.72 18.27
CA ARG A 88 19.17 -0.51 18.19
C ARG A 88 20.65 -0.19 17.99
N PHE A 89 20.99 0.80 17.16
CA PHE A 89 22.39 1.21 16.96
C PHE A 89 22.99 1.91 18.19
N LYS A 90 22.21 2.72 18.93
CA LYS A 90 22.70 3.38 20.15
C LYS A 90 22.98 2.36 21.27
N VAL A 91 22.09 1.39 21.48
CA VAL A 91 22.27 0.35 22.51
C VAL A 91 23.49 -0.53 22.23
N LYS A 92 23.81 -0.82 20.96
CA LYS A 92 24.97 -1.64 20.60
C LYS A 92 26.32 -0.93 20.83
N ARG A 93 26.34 0.39 21.09
CA ARG A 93 27.56 1.18 21.35
C ARG A 93 27.81 1.49 22.84
N SER A 94 26.91 1.10 23.75
CA SER A 94 27.05 1.26 25.21
C SER A 94 27.30 -0.07 25.87
#